data_AF-A0A9E9P352-F1
#
_entry.id   AF-A0A9E9P352-F1
#
_cell.length_a   1.000
_cell.length_b   1.000
_cell.length_c   1.000
_cell.angle_alpha   90.00
_cell.angle_beta   90.00
_cell.angle_gamma   90.00
#
_symmetry.space_group_name_H-M   'P 1'
#
loop_
_entity.id
_entity.type
_entity.pdbx_description
1 polymer ?
#
loop_
_entity_poly.entity_id
_entity_poly.type
_entity_poly.pdbx_seq_one_letter_code
_entity_poly.pdbx_strand_id
1 'polypeptide(L)'
;MNHIHAHLPLGTLLANLLGGYLVGLSVAFFNHSTVLSPEWRLFVITGFLGGLTTFSTFSAESVMLLQRGEYLWMLGHVLLHLLGSILFCIAGFACFRLFASS
;
A
#
# COMPACT_ATOMS: atom_id res chain seq x y z
N MET A 1 -14.54 -18.68 15.35
CA MET A 1 -13.36 -17.87 14.93
C MET A 1 -13.82 -16.96 13.81
N ASN A 2 -13.49 -15.67 13.83
CA ASN A 2 -13.98 -14.69 12.84
C ASN A 2 -13.58 -15.10 11.42
N HIS A 3 -14.55 -15.58 10.62
CA HIS A 3 -14.31 -16.08 9.26
C HIS A 3 -13.67 -15.03 8.35
N ILE A 4 -13.94 -13.74 8.58
CA ILE A 4 -13.39 -12.63 7.77
C ILE A 4 -11.85 -12.59 7.82
N HIS A 5 -11.21 -12.87 8.96
CA HIS A 5 -9.74 -12.88 9.04
C HIS A 5 -9.10 -14.04 8.28
N ALA A 6 -9.85 -15.14 8.07
CA ALA A 6 -9.36 -16.30 7.32
C ALA A 6 -9.37 -16.07 5.81
N HIS A 7 -10.23 -15.16 5.33
CA HIS A 7 -10.41 -14.86 3.91
C HIS A 7 -9.72 -13.54 3.49
N LEU A 8 -9.59 -12.58 4.42
CA LEU A 8 -8.96 -11.29 4.18
C LEU A 8 -7.96 -10.96 5.31
N PRO A 9 -6.67 -11.25 5.11
CA PRO A 9 -5.63 -10.95 6.10
C PRO A 9 -5.46 -9.43 6.27
N LEU A 10 -6.13 -8.89 7.29
CA LEU A 10 -6.21 -7.45 7.51
C LEU A 10 -4.84 -6.81 7.79
N GLY A 11 -3.88 -7.55 8.36
CA GLY A 11 -2.52 -7.05 8.58
C GLY A 11 -1.83 -6.69 7.26
N THR A 12 -1.82 -7.63 6.30
CA THR A 12 -1.27 -7.44 4.96
C THR A 12 -1.98 -6.31 4.23
N LEU A 13 -3.32 -6.28 4.30
CA LEU A 13 -4.12 -5.23 3.67
C LEU A 13 -3.80 -3.85 4.25
N LEU A 14 -3.83 -3.68 5.57
CA LEU A 14 -3.54 -2.41 6.22
C LEU A 14 -2.12 -1.94 5.93
N ALA A 15 -1.13 -2.83 5.98
CA ALA A 15 0.25 -2.51 5.65
C ALA A 15 0.38 -1.97 4.22
N ASN A 16 -0.26 -2.62 3.24
CA ASN A 16 -0.22 -2.20 1.85
C ASN A 16 -0.98 -0.88 1.60
N LEU A 17 -2.16 -0.69 2.20
CA LEU A 17 -2.93 0.56 2.05
C LEU A 17 -2.23 1.76 2.69
N LEU A 18 -1.77 1.61 3.94
CA LEU A 18 -1.03 2.66 4.64
C LEU A 18 0.30 2.95 3.94
N GLY A 19 1.01 1.90 3.50
CA GLY A 19 2.22 2.06 2.69
C GLY A 19 1.96 2.81 1.40
N GLY A 20 0.89 2.50 0.67
CA GLY A 20 0.47 3.23 -0.53
C GLY A 20 0.25 4.72 -0.26
N TYR A 21 -0.49 5.05 0.80
CA TYR A 21 -0.71 6.44 1.22
C TYR A 21 0.59 7.17 1.55
N LEU A 22 1.45 6.56 2.36
CA LEU A 22 2.72 7.14 2.76
C LEU A 22 3.70 7.27 1.58
N VAL A 23 3.68 6.35 0.61
CA VAL A 23 4.45 6.47 -0.64
C VAL A 23 3.98 7.69 -1.41
N GLY A 24 2.67 7.88 -1.60
CA GLY A 24 2.13 9.05 -2.31
C GLY A 24 2.52 10.37 -1.65
N LEU A 25 2.38 10.45 -0.32
CA LEU A 25 2.80 11.60 0.48
C LEU A 25 4.31 11.88 0.35
N SER A 26 5.13 10.83 0.47
CA SER A 26 6.60 10.94 0.41
C SER A 26 7.08 11.37 -0.98
N VAL A 27 6.54 10.76 -2.05
CA VAL A 27 6.90 11.14 -3.43
C VAL A 27 6.54 12.59 -3.70
N ALA A 28 5.34 13.04 -3.30
CA ALA A 28 4.93 14.42 -3.46
C ALA A 28 5.86 15.39 -2.69
N PHE A 29 6.22 15.04 -1.46
CA PHE A 29 7.14 15.82 -0.63
C PHE A 29 8.54 15.94 -1.23
N PHE A 30 9.15 14.83 -1.66
CA PHE A 30 10.49 14.83 -2.26
C PHE A 30 10.52 15.51 -3.63
N ASN A 31 9.42 15.47 -4.40
CA ASN A 31 9.32 16.21 -5.65
C ASN A 31 9.26 17.73 -5.43
N HIS A 32 8.68 18.17 -4.30
CA HIS A 32 8.62 19.58 -3.93
C HIS A 32 9.94 20.07 -3.29
N SER A 33 10.60 19.22 -2.50
CA SER A 33 11.79 19.57 -1.73
C SER A 33 13.07 19.25 -2.49
N THR A 34 13.70 20.25 -3.11
CA THR A 34 14.96 20.09 -3.85
C THR A 34 16.22 20.07 -2.97
N VAL A 35 16.07 20.34 -1.66
CA VAL A 35 17.20 20.49 -0.72
C VAL A 35 17.61 19.15 -0.09
N LEU A 36 16.74 18.14 -0.11
CA LEU A 36 17.04 16.84 0.49
C LEU A 36 17.88 15.98 -0.43
N SER A 37 18.85 15.29 0.15
CA SER A 37 19.73 14.40 -0.59
C SER A 37 18.98 13.14 -1.06
N PRO A 38 19.36 12.53 -2.20
CA PRO A 38 18.67 11.37 -2.77
C PRO A 38 18.60 10.15 -1.84
N GLU A 39 19.53 10.03 -0.88
CA GLU A 39 19.61 8.93 0.08
C GLU A 39 18.41 8.91 1.02
N TRP A 40 17.85 10.07 1.38
CA TRP A 40 16.63 10.14 2.18
C TRP A 40 15.42 9.58 1.44
N ARG A 41 15.32 9.86 0.14
CA ARG A 41 14.27 9.29 -0.71
C ARG A 41 14.41 7.77 -0.79
N LEU A 42 15.63 7.27 -0.97
CA LEU A 42 15.91 5.83 -1.01
C LEU A 42 15.56 5.16 0.33
N PHE A 43 16.00 5.74 1.45
CA PHE A 43 15.74 5.21 2.79
C PHE A 43 14.23 5.13 3.08
N VAL A 44 13.48 6.20 2.83
CA VAL A 44 12.04 6.25 3.15
C VAL A 44 11.23 5.37 2.20
N ILE A 45 11.38 5.56 0.88
CA ILE A 45 10.50 4.91 -0.11
C ILE A 45 10.93 3.46 -0.33
N THR A 46 12.20 3.22 -0.63
CA THR A 46 12.69 1.87 -0.95
C THR A 46 12.97 1.06 0.30
N GLY A 47 13.52 1.68 1.35
CA GLY A 47 13.83 1.00 2.61
C GLY A 47 12.61 0.78 3.48
N PHE A 48 12.16 1.84 4.18
CA PHE A 48 11.09 1.73 5.19
C PHE A 48 9.75 1.31 4.59
N LEU A 49 9.26 2.02 3.58
CA LEU A 49 7.97 1.70 2.95
C LEU A 49 8.02 0.41 2.12
N GLY A 50 9.18 0.10 1.52
CA GLY A 50 9.43 -1.19 0.89
C GLY A 50 9.43 -2.36 1.86
N GLY A 51 9.90 -2.16 3.10
CA GLY A 51 9.83 -3.17 4.17
C GLY A 51 8.46 -3.27 4.85
N LEU A 52 7.69 -2.19 4.88
CA LEU A 52 6.32 -2.17 5.42
C LEU A 52 5.35 -2.91 4.49
N THR A 53 5.44 -2.66 3.19
CA THR A 53 4.55 -3.24 2.18
C THR A 53 5.05 -4.60 1.71
N THR A 54 4.14 -5.44 1.20
CA THR A 54 4.51 -6.76 0.71
C THR A 54 3.61 -7.19 -0.45
N PHE A 55 4.23 -7.42 -1.61
CA PHE A 55 3.57 -8.05 -2.76
C PHE A 55 3.62 -9.58 -2.67
N SER A 56 4.67 -10.14 -2.06
CA SER A 56 4.86 -11.59 -1.95
C SER A 56 3.82 -12.23 -1.02
N THR A 57 3.56 -11.63 0.15
CA THR A 57 2.53 -12.11 1.09
C THR A 57 1.14 -11.99 0.47
N PHE A 58 0.82 -10.84 -0.14
CA PHE A 58 -0.41 -10.63 -0.91
C PHE A 58 -0.63 -11.73 -1.97
N SER A 59 0.42 -12.07 -2.72
CA SER A 59 0.35 -13.08 -3.77
C SER A 59 0.09 -14.49 -3.20
N ALA A 60 0.79 -14.86 -2.12
CA ALA A 60 0.59 -16.14 -1.46
C ALA A 60 -0.84 -16.29 -0.91
N GLU A 61 -1.37 -15.25 -0.26
CA GLU A 61 -2.74 -15.21 0.25
C GLU A 61 -3.77 -15.36 -0.89
N SER A 62 -3.55 -14.67 -2.01
CA SER A 62 -4.40 -14.77 -3.21
C SER A 62 -4.41 -16.20 -3.78
N VAL A 63 -3.24 -16.83 -3.87
CA VAL A 63 -3.11 -18.22 -4.34
C VAL A 63 -3.75 -19.21 -3.36
N MET A 64 -3.65 -18.97 -2.06
CA MET A 64 -4.31 -19.81 -1.06
C MET A 64 -5.84 -19.77 -1.19
N LEU A 65 -6.42 -18.60 -1.44
CA LEU A 65 -7.86 -18.47 -1.71
C LEU A 65 -8.24 -19.19 -3.01
N LEU A 66 -7.41 -19.05 -4.05
CA LEU A 66 -7.60 -19.76 -5.31
C LEU A 66 -7.58 -21.29 -5.14
N GLN A 67 -6.62 -21.82 -4.38
CA GLN A 67 -6.49 -23.26 -4.10
C GLN A 67 -7.67 -23.82 -3.28
N ARG A 68 -8.31 -22.98 -2.45
CA ARG A 68 -9.53 -23.34 -1.72
C ARG A 68 -10.81 -23.27 -2.57
N GLY A 69 -10.71 -22.83 -3.83
CA GLY A 69 -11.87 -22.61 -4.70
C GLY A 69 -12.69 -21.36 -4.35
N GLU A 70 -12.16 -20.47 -3.52
CA GLU A 70 -12.86 -19.28 -3.03
C GLU A 70 -12.67 -18.09 -3.97
N TYR A 71 -13.11 -18.23 -5.23
CA TYR A 71 -12.81 -17.27 -6.29
C TYR A 71 -13.30 -15.84 -6.01
N LEU A 72 -14.46 -15.68 -5.38
CA LEU A 72 -15.00 -14.36 -5.07
C LEU A 72 -14.17 -13.64 -3.99
N TRP A 73 -13.70 -14.38 -2.98
CA TRP A 73 -12.82 -13.83 -1.95
C TRP A 73 -11.44 -13.50 -2.50
N MET A 74 -10.89 -14.38 -3.35
CA MET A 74 -9.64 -14.11 -4.07
C MET A 74 -9.75 -12.83 -4.90
N LEU A 75 -10.81 -12.67 -5.69
CA LEU A 75 -11.02 -11.47 -6.50
C LEU A 75 -11.17 -10.22 -5.63
N GLY A 76 -11.96 -10.31 -4.54
CA GLY A 76 -12.12 -9.22 -3.59
C GLY A 76 -10.80 -8.79 -2.94
N HIS A 77 -9.99 -9.76 -2.50
CA HIS A 77 -8.66 -9.51 -1.92
C HIS A 77 -7.73 -8.80 -2.91
N VAL A 78 -7.65 -9.30 -4.16
CA VAL A 78 -6.86 -8.68 -5.24
C VAL A 78 -7.33 -7.26 -5.54
N LEU A 79 -8.63 -7.04 -5.72
CA LEU A 79 -9.15 -5.71 -6.05
C LEU A 79 -8.98 -4.73 -4.90
N LEU A 80 -9.18 -5.15 -3.64
CA LEU A 80 -8.97 -4.31 -2.47
C LEU A 80 -7.50 -3.89 -2.35
N HIS A 81 -6.57 -4.82 -2.52
CA HIS A 81 -5.15 -4.51 -2.52
C HIS A 81 -4.77 -3.56 -3.65
N LEU A 82 -5.16 -3.87 -4.90
CA LEU A 82 -4.77 -3.10 -6.07
C LEU A 82 -5.42 -1.70 -6.06
N LEU A 83 -6.75 -1.65 -6.08
CA LEU A 83 -7.48 -0.39 -6.16
C LEU A 83 -7.29 0.43 -4.90
N GLY A 84 -7.35 -0.21 -3.72
CA GLY A 84 -7.16 0.48 -2.45
C GLY A 84 -5.77 1.12 -2.36
N SER A 85 -4.70 0.41 -2.72
CA SER A 85 -3.34 0.98 -2.65
C SER A 85 -3.14 2.13 -3.64
N ILE A 86 -3.71 2.04 -4.84
CA ILE A 86 -3.69 3.12 -5.83
C ILE A 86 -4.45 4.35 -5.30
N LEU A 87 -5.66 4.16 -4.78
CA LEU A 87 -6.49 5.24 -4.23
C LEU A 87 -5.81 5.91 -3.04
N PHE A 88 -5.22 5.13 -2.13
CA PHE A 88 -4.49 5.66 -0.98
C PHE A 88 -3.25 6.43 -1.41
N CYS A 89 -2.51 5.93 -2.41
CA CYS A 89 -1.38 6.67 -3.00
C CYS A 89 -1.84 8.02 -3.57
N ILE A 90 -2.90 8.04 -4.38
CA ILE A 90 -3.50 9.29 -4.90
C ILE A 90 -3.90 10.22 -3.75
N ALA A 91 -4.51 9.69 -2.69
CA ALA A 91 -4.88 10.47 -1.51
C ALA A 91 -3.66 11.07 -0.81
N GLY A 92 -2.54 10.33 -0.70
CA GLY A 92 -1.28 10.83 -0.16
C GLY A 92 -0.71 12.00 -0.97
N PHE A 93 -0.72 11.90 -2.29
CA PHE A 93 -0.36 13.01 -3.19
C PHE A 93 -1.27 14.22 -2.99
N ALA A 94 -2.59 14.02 -2.99
CA ALA A 94 -3.56 15.08 -2.83
C ALA A 94 -3.42 15.79 -1.48
N CYS A 95 -3.23 15.02 -0.41
CA CYS A 95 -3.01 15.52 0.94
C CYS A 95 -1.79 16.44 1.01
N PHE A 96 -0.64 16.00 0.48
CA PHE A 96 0.55 16.84 0.42
C PHE A 96 0.29 18.16 -0.31
N ARG A 97 -0.35 18.09 -1.49
CA ARG A 97 -0.62 19.27 -2.31
C ARG A 97 -1.50 20.28 -1.61
N LEU A 98 -2.51 19.84 -0.85
CA LEU A 98 -3.40 20.73 -0.08
C LEU A 98 -2.61 21.50 0.99
N PHE A 99 -1.71 20.83 1.71
CA PHE A 99 -0.88 21.47 2.72
C PHE A 99 0.20 22.38 2.11
N ALA A 100 0.81 21.98 0.99
CA ALA A 100 1.85 22.77 0.33
C ALA A 100 1.30 23.98 -0.45
N SER A 101 0.00 24.01 -0.74
CA SER A 101 -0.69 25.17 -1.35
C SER A 101 -1.26 26.16 -0.34
N SER A 102 -1.15 25.87 0.96
CA SER A 102 -1.60 26.73 2.07
C SER A 102 -0.42 27.55 2.60
#